data_AF-A0A9D1GCX2-F1
#
_entry.id   AF-A0A9D1GCX2-F1
#
_cell.length_a   1.000
_cell.length_b   1.000
_cell.length_c   1.000
_cell.angle_alpha   90.00
_cell.angle_beta   90.00
_cell.angle_gamma   90.00
#
_symmetry.space_group_name_H-M   'P 1'
#
loop_
_entity.id
_entity.type
_entity.pdbx_description
1 polymer ?
#
loop_
_entity_poly.entity_id
_entity_poly.type
_entity_poly.pdbx_seq_one_letter_code
_entity_poly.pdbx_strand_id
1 'polypeptide(L)' 'MNKSAREMFEKLGLNYSNNGYQICYYDDFEDKYIWFFTETQTIEINFDINVYYLKAINQQCKELGWFNEL' A
#
# COMPACT_ATOMS: atom_id res chain seq x y z
N MET A 1 15.18 -13.21 0.09
CA MET A 1 13.85 -12.94 0.68
C MET A 1 13.29 -11.71 -0.02
N ASN A 2 12.13 -11.83 -0.66
CA ASN A 2 11.43 -10.63 -1.14
C ASN A 2 10.97 -9.85 0.09
N LYS A 3 11.18 -8.52 0.10
CA LYS A 3 10.68 -7.64 1.17
C LYS A 3 9.14 -7.63 1.11
N SER A 4 8.48 -7.57 2.26
CA SER A 4 7.03 -7.38 2.27
C SER A 4 6.66 -5.97 1.79
N ALA A 5 5.42 -5.77 1.34
CA ALA A 5 4.93 -4.45 0.97
C ALA A 5 5.09 -3.45 2.13
N ARG A 6 4.78 -3.89 3.35
CA ARG A 6 4.95 -3.10 4.56
C ARG A 6 6.39 -2.62 4.75
N GLU A 7 7.37 -3.52 4.67
CA GLU A 7 8.79 -3.15 4.79
C GLU A 7 9.25 -2.20 3.66
N MET A 8 8.59 -2.23 2.50
CA MET A 8 8.88 -1.31 1.40
C MET A 8 8.32 0.08 1.67
N PHE A 9 7.09 0.19 2.17
CA PHE A 9 6.49 1.47 2.54
C PHE A 9 7.16 2.11 3.77
N GLU A 10 7.54 1.31 4.78
CA GLU A 10 8.30 1.80 5.95
C GLU A 10 9.65 2.40 5.53
N LYS A 11 10.32 1.83 4.52
CA LYS A 11 11.56 2.40 3.94
C LYS A 11 11.33 3.70 3.17
N LEU A 12 10.11 3.97 2.76
CA LEU A 12 9.69 5.22 2.13
C LEU A 12 9.18 6.24 3.16
N GLY A 13 9.26 5.92 4.45
CA GLY A 13 8.86 6.82 5.54
C GLY A 13 7.39 6.73 5.94
N LEU A 14 6.62 5.79 5.38
CA LEU A 14 5.21 5.65 5.72
C LEU A 14 5.00 4.74 6.93
N ASN A 15 4.08 5.13 7.80
CA ASN A 15 3.51 4.33 8.87
C ASN A 15 2.47 3.35 8.32
N TYR A 16 2.06 2.38 9.15
CA TYR A 16 1.11 1.33 8.78
C TYR A 16 -0.09 1.29 9.74
N SER A 17 -1.29 1.11 9.18
CA SER A 17 -2.52 0.82 9.92
C SER A 17 -3.36 -0.22 9.18
N ASN A 18 -4.07 -1.06 9.91
CA ASN A 18 -5.00 -2.05 9.36
C ASN A 18 -6.14 -2.29 10.35
N ASN A 19 -7.38 -2.16 9.87
CA ASN A 19 -8.60 -2.35 10.67
C ASN A 19 -9.46 -3.54 10.19
N GLY A 20 -8.94 -4.40 9.31
CA GLY A 20 -9.65 -5.52 8.69
C GLY A 20 -10.36 -5.16 7.38
N TYR A 21 -10.90 -3.94 7.26
CA TYR A 21 -11.59 -3.45 6.06
C TYR A 21 -10.65 -2.76 5.07
N GLN A 22 -9.61 -2.10 5.61
CA GLN A 22 -8.60 -1.42 4.83
C GLN A 22 -7.22 -1.56 5.43
N ILE A 23 -6.22 -1.58 4.55
CA ILE A 23 -4.82 -1.34 4.89
C ILE A 23 -4.50 0.09 4.50
N CYS A 24 -3.85 0.84 5.38
CA CYS A 24 -3.41 2.21 5.11
C CYS A 24 -1.91 2.35 5.36
N TYR A 25 -1.22 2.96 4.41
CA TYR A 25 0.14 3.46 4.58
C TYR A 25 0.13 4.99 4.54
N TYR A 26 0.72 5.64 5.53
CA TYR A 26 0.53 7.09 5.70
C TYR A 26 1.72 7.83 6.33
N ASP A 27 1.78 9.13 6.05
CA ASP A 27 2.63 10.10 6.73
C ASP A 27 1.77 11.33 7.02
N ASP A 28 1.38 11.50 8.30
CA ASP A 28 0.51 12.60 8.75
C ASP A 28 1.20 13.97 8.63
N PHE A 29 2.54 14.03 8.68
CA PHE A 29 3.28 15.28 8.57
C PHE A 29 3.27 15.81 7.14
N GLU A 30 3.38 14.90 6.17
CA GLU A 30 3.40 15.21 4.73
C GLU A 30 2.01 15.13 4.07
N ASP A 31 0.95 14.81 4.82
CA ASP A 31 -0.42 14.58 4.32
C ASP A 31 -0.47 13.53 3.19
N LYS A 32 0.29 12.43 3.33
CA LYS A 32 0.38 11.36 2.32
C LYS A 32 -0.32 10.11 2.80
N TYR A 33 -1.20 9.57 1.97
CA TYR A 33 -1.96 8.37 2.29
C TYR A 33 -2.14 7.46 1.08
N ILE A 34 -2.03 6.16 1.32
CA ILE A 34 -2.33 5.08 0.38
C ILE A 34 -3.26 4.10 1.09
N TRP A 35 -4.51 4.03 0.67
CA TRP A 35 -5.50 3.10 1.21
C TRP A 35 -5.74 1.95 0.23
N PHE A 36 -5.71 0.73 0.75
CA PHE A 36 -6.11 -0.49 0.07
C PHE A 36 -7.41 -0.97 0.70
N PHE A 37 -8.51 -0.86 -0.04
CA PHE A 37 -9.82 -1.34 0.40
C PHE A 37 -9.96 -2.80 -0.02
N THR A 38 -9.99 -3.71 0.94
CA THR A 38 -9.87 -5.15 0.69
C THR A 38 -11.13 -5.74 0.05
N GLU A 39 -12.32 -5.24 0.42
CA GLU A 39 -13.60 -5.72 -0.13
C GLU A 39 -13.82 -5.32 -1.59
N THR A 40 -13.52 -4.07 -1.93
CA THR A 40 -13.73 -3.52 -3.29
C THR A 40 -12.53 -3.71 -4.21
N GLN A 41 -11.39 -4.15 -3.67
CA GLN A 41 -10.12 -4.25 -4.39
C GLN A 41 -9.69 -2.92 -5.05
N THR A 42 -9.95 -1.80 -4.38
CA THR A 42 -9.60 -0.46 -4.86
C THR A 42 -8.45 0.15 -4.07
N ILE A 43 -7.71 1.04 -4.72
CA ILE A 43 -6.62 1.80 -4.11
C ILE A 43 -6.95 3.28 -4.21
N GLU A 44 -6.93 3.99 -3.08
CA GLU A 44 -7.04 5.45 -3.03
C GLU A 44 -5.68 6.04 -2.65
N ILE A 45 -5.27 7.09 -3.37
CA ILE A 45 -3.98 7.76 -3.21
C ILE A 45 -4.20 9.26 -3.36
N ASN A 46 -3.75 10.06 -2.38
CA ASN A 46 -3.96 11.51 -2.38
C ASN A 46 -2.75 12.34 -2.85
N PHE A 47 -1.70 11.70 -3.38
CA PHE A 47 -0.46 12.35 -3.77
C PHE A 47 0.19 11.69 -5.00
N ASP A 48 1.16 12.38 -5.60
CA ASP A 48 1.95 11.83 -6.71
C ASP A 48 2.86 10.69 -6.25
N ILE A 49 2.73 9.54 -6.90
CA ILE A 49 3.57 8.37 -6.62
C ILE A 49 4.72 8.25 -7.60
N ASN A 50 5.90 7.94 -7.08
CA ASN A 50 7.07 7.56 -7.88
C ASN A 50 7.17 6.03 -8.04
N VAL A 51 8.18 5.58 -8.79
CA VAL A 51 8.40 4.15 -9.08
C VAL A 51 8.62 3.28 -7.83
N TYR A 52 9.10 3.84 -6.72
CA TYR A 52 9.31 3.08 -5.49
C TYR A 52 7.99 2.78 -4.79
N TYR A 53 7.07 3.76 -4.73
CA TYR A 53 5.70 3.53 -4.28
C TYR A 53 4.99 2.52 -5.18
N LEU A 54 5.10 2.64 -6.51
CA LEU A 54 4.52 1.67 -7.44
C LEU A 54 5.01 0.23 -7.19
N LYS A 55 6.29 0.04 -6.88
CA LYS A 55 6.84 -1.28 -6.52
C LYS A 55 6.24 -1.81 -5.23
N ALA A 56 6.08 -0.96 -4.21
CA ALA A 56 5.48 -1.33 -2.92
C ALA A 56 3.98 -1.65 -3.08
N ILE A 57 3.26 -0.85 -3.86
CA ILE A 57 1.85 -1.07 -4.22
C ILE A 57 1.69 -2.42 -4.93
N ASN A 58 2.52 -2.70 -5.95
CA ASN A 58 2.47 -3.98 -6.65
C ASN A 58 2.72 -5.17 -5.71
N GLN A 59 3.67 -5.03 -4.77
CA GLN A 59 3.92 -6.05 -3.77
C GLN A 59 2.71 -6.24 -2.83
N GLN A 60 2.04 -5.16 -2.43
CA GLN A 60 0.83 -5.22 -1.60
C GLN A 60 -0.31 -5.95 -2.32
N CYS A 61 -0.54 -5.65 -3.60
CA CYS A 61 -1.55 -6.33 -4.41
C CYS A 61 -1.26 -7.84 -4.56
N LYS A 62 0.02 -8.24 -4.66
CA LYS A 62 0.41 -9.67 -4.66
C LYS A 62 0.11 -10.34 -3.34
N GLU A 63 0.43 -9.68 -2.22
CA GLU A 63 0.18 -10.20 -0.87
C GLU A 63 -1.31 -10.33 -0.58
N LEU A 64 -2.14 -9.43 -1.13
CA LEU A 64 -3.61 -9.49 -1.06
C LEU A 64 -4.22 -10.50 -2.05
N GLY A 65 -3.44 -11.11 -2.94
CA GLY A 65 -3.93 -12.09 -3.91
C GLY A 65 -4.75 -11.49 -5.05
N TRP A 66 -4.70 -10.17 -5.28
CA TRP A 66 -5.51 -9.49 -6.30
C TRP A 66 -5.13 -9.81 -7.76
N PHE A 67 -4.02 -10.55 -7.97
CA PHE A 67 -3.58 -10.97 -9.30
C PHE A 67 -3.99 -12.40 -9.67
N ASN A 68 -4.78 -13.08 -8.84
CA ASN A 68 -5.14 -14.49 -9.04
C ASN A 68 -6.39 -14.68 -9.93
N GLU A 69 -6.95 -13.62 -10.51
CA GLU A 69 -8.12 -13.70 -11.39
C GLU A 69 -7.77 -13.33 -12.84
N LEU A 70 -7.62 -14.36 -13.68
CA LEU A 70 -7.88 -14.35 -15.11
C LEU A 70 -8.55 -15.67 -15.51
#